data_AF-A0A385BPI4-F1
#
_entry.id   AF-A0A385BPI4-F1
#
_cell.length_a   1.000
_cell.length_b   1.000
_cell.length_c   1.000
_cell.angle_alpha   90.00
_cell.angle_beta   90.00
_cell.angle_gamma   90.00
#
_symmetry.space_group_name_H-M   'P 1'
#
loop_
_entity.id
_entity.type
_entity.pdbx_description
1 polymer ?
#
loop_
_entity_poly.entity_id
_entity_poly.type
_entity_poly.pdbx_seq_one_letter_code
_entity_poly.pdbx_strand_id
1 'polypeptide(L)'
;MIQHLLTHKKTNKKFVVFEDRDFEMKNPIEQYGNKIITKQMILNGIPKEEITGVKEFTARSKEIFRNAFNDWLKLKEEFQAIKIPENLIQLLKTDSKEDQEKLLKKLAVTPEVLTAFIFMAYHKFGYTLSQHTFRFPKRFFETTKILHIKIIDSGAHWHCFFTIFNSLGEEKTASDDKEEYLYYMSFTFGIDRTEIVNQIKSNGFELKLSHLPYITLKHYEHSYQMF
;
A
#
# COMPACT_ATOMS: atom_id res chain seq x y z
N MET A 1 1.45 10.53 -8.07
CA MET A 1 1.40 11.10 -6.71
C MET A 1 0.63 12.42 -6.73
N ILE A 2 -0.16 12.67 -5.68
CA ILE A 2 -0.88 13.91 -5.40
C ILE A 2 -0.33 14.46 -4.07
N GLN A 3 -0.13 15.76 -3.98
CA GLN A 3 0.37 16.42 -2.77
C GLN A 3 -0.75 17.20 -2.10
N HIS A 4 -0.94 16.98 -0.81
CA HIS A 4 -1.86 17.73 0.04
C HIS A 4 -1.07 18.49 1.10
N LEU A 5 -1.47 19.74 1.34
CA LEU A 5 -0.97 20.54 2.46
C LEU A 5 -2.03 20.52 3.56
N LEU A 6 -1.71 19.88 4.68
CA LEU A 6 -2.59 19.84 5.85
C LEU A 6 -2.06 20.76 6.93
N THR A 7 -2.95 21.46 7.61
CA THR A 7 -2.61 22.27 8.79
C THR A 7 -3.24 21.63 10.01
N HIS A 8 -2.43 21.29 11.02
CA HIS A 8 -2.92 20.75 12.27
C HIS A 8 -3.67 21.81 13.06
N LYS A 9 -4.96 21.56 13.33
CA LYS A 9 -5.88 22.56 13.90
C LYS A 9 -5.42 23.14 15.25
N LYS A 10 -4.77 22.34 16.11
CA LYS A 10 -4.34 22.77 17.46
C LYS A 10 -2.94 23.39 17.51
N THR A 11 -2.02 22.94 16.66
CA THR A 11 -0.60 23.31 16.75
C THR A 11 -0.16 24.22 15.60
N ASN A 12 -1.05 24.48 14.64
CA ASN A 12 -0.78 25.20 13.40
C ASN A 12 0.39 24.64 12.58
N LYS A 13 0.87 23.43 12.90
CA LYS A 13 1.93 22.74 12.15
C LYS A 13 1.40 22.35 10.78
N LYS A 14 2.17 22.66 9.74
CA LYS A 14 1.87 22.26 8.36
C LYS A 14 2.53 20.93 8.05
N PHE A 15 1.79 20.03 7.42
CA PHE A 15 2.24 18.73 6.96
C PHE A 15 2.05 18.64 5.45
N VAL A 16 3.03 18.04 4.79
CA VAL A 16 2.89 17.61 3.39
C VAL A 16 2.50 16.14 3.40
N VAL A 17 1.33 15.82 2.88
CA VAL A 17 0.85 14.46 2.71
C VAL A 17 0.91 14.10 1.24
N PHE A 18 1.46 12.92 0.94
CA PHE A 18 1.51 12.37 -0.40
C PHE A 18 0.47 11.28 -0.52
N GLU A 19 -0.43 11.41 -1.49
CA GLU A 19 -1.41 10.39 -1.84
C GLU A 19 -0.99 9.73 -3.15
N ASP A 20 -0.96 8.40 -3.15
CA ASP A 20 -0.67 7.63 -4.35
C ASP A 20 -1.86 7.65 -5.30
N ARG A 21 -1.55 7.59 -6.59
CA ARG A 21 -2.60 7.35 -7.59
C ARG A 21 -2.77 5.85 -7.75
N ASP A 22 -3.97 5.45 -8.12
CA ASP A 22 -4.27 4.09 -8.55
C ASP A 22 -3.36 3.67 -9.72
N PHE A 23 -3.00 2.39 -9.74
CA PHE A 23 -2.22 1.79 -10.82
C PHE A 23 -2.57 0.30 -10.96
N GLU A 24 -2.28 -0.24 -12.14
CA GLU A 24 -2.65 -1.60 -12.54
C GLU A 24 -1.44 -2.35 -13.06
N MET A 25 -1.29 -3.60 -12.60
CA MET A 25 -0.34 -4.61 -13.10
C MET A 25 1.09 -4.08 -13.33
N LYS A 26 1.64 -3.40 -12.33
CA LYS A 26 3.00 -2.87 -12.37
C LYS A 26 4.00 -3.81 -11.70
N ASN A 27 5.26 -3.71 -12.10
CA ASN A 27 6.37 -4.23 -11.32
C ASN A 27 6.38 -3.51 -9.96
N PRO A 28 6.16 -4.22 -8.83
CA PRO A 28 6.07 -3.57 -7.53
C PRO A 28 7.38 -2.93 -7.09
N ILE A 29 8.52 -3.51 -7.44
CA ILE A 29 9.85 -3.00 -7.07
C ILE A 29 10.08 -1.65 -7.76
N GLU A 30 9.86 -1.60 -9.07
CA GLU A 30 9.99 -0.36 -9.84
C GLU A 30 8.98 0.70 -9.37
N GLN A 31 7.73 0.31 -9.15
CA GLN A 31 6.67 1.21 -8.72
C GLN A 31 6.97 1.85 -7.36
N TYR A 32 7.41 1.06 -6.37
CA TYR A 32 7.81 1.57 -5.06
C TYR A 32 9.06 2.46 -5.17
N GLY A 33 10.04 2.06 -5.98
CA GLY A 33 11.25 2.87 -6.21
C GLY A 33 10.94 4.22 -6.81
N ASN A 34 10.16 4.26 -7.90
CA ASN A 34 9.72 5.49 -8.53
C ASN A 34 8.98 6.40 -7.54
N LYS A 35 8.11 5.83 -6.70
CA LYS A 35 7.40 6.57 -5.64
C LYS A 35 8.36 7.20 -4.64
N ILE A 36 9.27 6.40 -4.07
CA ILE A 36 10.20 6.83 -3.02
C ILE A 36 11.17 7.87 -3.54
N ILE A 37 11.76 7.63 -4.72
CA ILE A 37 12.68 8.56 -5.37
C ILE A 37 11.97 9.89 -5.64
N THR A 38 10.78 9.85 -6.25
CA THR A 38 10.00 11.07 -6.54
C THR A 38 9.65 11.83 -5.26
N LYS A 39 9.24 11.14 -4.19
CA LYS A 39 8.95 11.76 -2.88
C LYS A 39 10.18 12.49 -2.34
N GLN A 40 11.35 11.84 -2.38
CA GLN A 40 12.61 12.46 -1.93
C GLN A 40 13.01 13.64 -2.80
N MET A 41 12.85 13.55 -4.12
CA MET A 41 13.11 14.67 -5.03
C MET A 41 12.26 15.90 -4.67
N ILE A 42 10.95 15.71 -4.43
CA ILE A 42 10.04 16.79 -4.04
C ILE A 42 10.44 17.37 -2.68
N LEU A 43 10.66 16.51 -1.68
CA LEU A 43 11.00 16.94 -0.32
C LEU A 43 12.32 17.70 -0.24
N ASN A 44 13.29 17.37 -1.10
CA ASN A 44 14.58 18.03 -1.18
C ASN A 44 14.58 19.22 -2.16
N GLY A 45 13.41 19.60 -2.69
CA GLY A 45 13.21 20.87 -3.39
C GLY A 45 13.53 20.85 -4.88
N ILE A 46 13.50 19.70 -5.56
CA ILE A 46 13.55 19.70 -7.03
C ILE A 46 12.26 20.35 -7.57
N PRO A 47 12.37 21.37 -8.47
CA PRO A 47 11.20 22.00 -9.08
C PRO A 47 10.35 21.02 -9.87
N LYS A 48 9.03 21.24 -9.88
CA LYS A 48 8.08 20.36 -10.57
C LYS A 48 8.38 20.26 -12.06
N GLU A 49 8.76 21.35 -12.70
CA GLU A 49 9.06 21.42 -14.13
C GLU A 49 10.24 20.50 -14.50
N GLU A 50 11.21 20.38 -13.61
CA GLU A 50 12.33 19.45 -13.75
C GLU A 50 11.83 18.01 -13.61
N ILE A 51 11.10 17.69 -12.53
CA ILE A 51 10.56 16.34 -12.28
C ILE A 51 9.68 15.85 -13.45
N THR A 52 8.90 16.74 -14.06
CA THR A 52 8.03 16.39 -15.20
C THR A 52 8.75 16.38 -16.55
N GLY A 53 10.05 16.70 -16.59
CA GLY A 53 10.84 16.76 -17.83
C GLY A 53 10.58 17.97 -18.72
N VAL A 54 9.87 18.99 -18.21
CA VAL A 54 9.64 20.27 -18.92
C VAL A 54 10.94 21.09 -18.94
N LYS A 55 11.77 20.94 -17.92
CA LYS A 55 13.13 21.50 -17.86
C LYS A 55 14.13 20.39 -17.57
N GLU A 56 15.35 20.55 -18.08
CA GLU A 56 16.44 19.67 -17.71
C GLU A 56 16.84 19.87 -16.25
N PHE A 57 17.39 18.82 -15.65
CA PHE A 57 17.88 18.89 -14.28
C PHE A 57 19.09 19.82 -14.15
N THR A 58 19.05 20.70 -13.15
CA THR A 58 20.24 21.42 -12.69
C THR A 58 21.26 20.46 -12.07
N ALA A 59 22.52 20.91 -11.91
CA ALA A 59 23.55 20.12 -11.22
C ALA A 59 23.12 19.70 -9.80
N ARG A 60 22.47 20.61 -9.07
CA ARG A 60 21.90 20.34 -7.74
C ARG A 60 20.79 19.29 -7.80
N SER A 61 19.88 19.39 -8.77
CA SER A 61 18.79 18.41 -8.95
C SER A 61 19.32 17.02 -9.31
N LYS A 62 20.37 16.92 -10.13
CA LYS A 62 21.05 15.65 -10.45
C LYS A 62 21.65 15.01 -9.19
N GLU A 63 22.26 15.80 -8.31
CA GLU A 63 22.79 15.31 -7.05
C GLU A 63 21.69 14.80 -6.11
N ILE A 64 20.58 15.54 -5.96
CA ILE A 64 19.42 15.11 -5.17
C ILE A 64 18.86 13.80 -5.71
N PHE A 65 18.65 13.70 -7.03
CA PHE A 65 18.17 12.48 -7.67
C PHE A 65 19.10 11.29 -7.40
N ARG A 66 20.42 11.47 -7.56
CA ARG A 66 21.41 10.42 -7.29
C ARG A 66 21.34 9.93 -5.84
N ASN A 67 21.22 10.85 -4.88
CA ASN A 67 21.11 10.48 -3.46
C ASN A 67 19.82 9.70 -3.20
N ALA A 68 18.67 10.19 -3.69
CA ALA A 68 17.39 9.51 -3.58
C ALA A 68 17.40 8.11 -4.22
N PHE A 69 18.07 7.96 -5.36
CA PHE A 69 18.26 6.67 -6.03
C PHE A 69 19.11 5.71 -5.20
N ASN A 70 20.23 6.19 -4.64
CA ASN A 70 21.09 5.37 -3.78
C ASN A 70 20.38 4.93 -2.50
N ASP A 71 19.58 5.81 -1.89
CA ASP A 71 18.80 5.47 -0.70
C ASP A 71 17.72 4.43 -1.03
N TRP A 72 17.06 4.56 -2.19
CA TRP A 72 16.16 3.52 -2.68
C TRP A 72 16.88 2.18 -2.89
N LEU A 73 18.09 2.16 -3.45
CA LEU A 73 18.84 0.91 -3.63
C LEU A 73 19.09 0.19 -2.31
N LYS A 74 19.54 0.91 -1.28
CA LYS A 74 19.75 0.36 0.06
C LYS A 74 18.45 -0.18 0.66
N LEU A 75 17.39 0.62 0.61
CA LEU A 75 16.09 0.23 1.14
C LEU A 75 15.50 -1.00 0.40
N LYS A 76 15.70 -1.08 -0.91
CA LYS A 76 15.31 -2.25 -1.70
C LYS A 76 16.02 -3.51 -1.20
N GLU A 77 17.33 -3.42 -0.96
CA GLU A 77 18.11 -4.53 -0.41
C GLU A 77 17.62 -4.94 0.99
N GLU A 78 17.30 -3.97 1.84
CA GLU A 78 16.71 -4.21 3.17
C GLU A 78 15.39 -4.99 3.05
N PHE A 79 14.45 -4.55 2.19
CA PHE A 79 13.20 -5.28 1.96
C PHE A 79 13.44 -6.69 1.42
N GLN A 80 14.40 -6.88 0.52
CA GLN A 80 14.70 -8.19 -0.07
C GLN A 80 15.37 -9.14 0.94
N ALA A 81 16.01 -8.62 1.99
CA ALA A 81 16.59 -9.41 3.08
C ALA A 81 15.57 -9.84 4.14
N ILE A 82 14.37 -9.23 4.19
CA ILE A 82 13.34 -9.59 5.16
C ILE A 82 12.90 -11.04 4.96
N LYS A 83 12.98 -11.83 6.03
CA LYS A 83 12.49 -13.21 6.05
C LYS A 83 10.95 -13.22 6.00
N ILE A 84 10.41 -13.73 4.90
CA ILE A 84 8.96 -13.87 4.73
C ILE A 84 8.45 -15.08 5.53
N PRO A 85 7.37 -14.94 6.31
CA PRO A 85 6.71 -16.08 6.95
C PRO A 85 6.30 -17.16 5.94
N GLU A 86 6.56 -18.43 6.25
CA GLU A 86 6.25 -19.55 5.35
C GLU A 86 4.77 -19.60 4.98
N ASN A 87 3.88 -19.22 5.91
CA ASN A 87 2.44 -19.13 5.66
C ASN A 87 2.10 -18.27 4.44
N LEU A 88 2.77 -17.13 4.25
CA LEU A 88 2.53 -16.25 3.11
C LEU A 88 3.08 -16.84 1.81
N ILE A 89 4.20 -17.56 1.88
CA ILE A 89 4.75 -18.26 0.71
C ILE A 89 3.81 -19.38 0.26
N GLN A 90 3.27 -20.15 1.22
CA GLN A 90 2.31 -21.22 0.94
C GLN A 90 0.96 -20.67 0.44
N LEU A 91 0.57 -19.47 0.89
CA LEU A 91 -0.64 -18.79 0.44
C LEU A 91 -0.68 -18.61 -1.09
N LEU A 92 0.47 -18.36 -1.72
CA LEU A 92 0.61 -18.22 -3.18
C LEU A 92 0.50 -19.54 -3.94
N LYS A 93 0.72 -20.67 -3.26
CA LYS A 93 0.83 -22.00 -3.87
C LYS A 93 -0.45 -22.82 -3.77
N THR A 94 -1.29 -22.55 -2.76
CA THR A 94 -2.54 -23.28 -2.55
C THR A 94 -3.68 -22.72 -3.38
N ASP A 95 -4.47 -23.63 -3.94
CA ASP A 95 -5.73 -23.40 -4.66
C ASP A 95 -6.97 -23.68 -3.78
N SER A 96 -6.77 -24.07 -2.52
CA SER A 96 -7.84 -24.34 -1.56
C SER A 96 -8.15 -23.11 -0.73
N LYS A 97 -9.39 -22.61 -0.81
CA LYS A 97 -9.87 -21.51 0.03
C LYS A 97 -9.73 -21.82 1.53
N GLU A 98 -10.07 -23.03 1.94
CA GLU A 98 -9.99 -23.45 3.34
C GLU A 98 -8.53 -23.42 3.85
N ASP A 99 -7.58 -23.86 3.02
CA ASP A 99 -6.16 -23.82 3.38
C ASP A 99 -5.64 -22.39 3.44
N GLN A 100 -6.07 -21.51 2.53
CA GLN A 100 -5.75 -20.08 2.61
C GLN A 100 -6.26 -19.49 3.93
N GLU A 101 -7.50 -19.76 4.34
CA GLU A 101 -8.04 -19.30 5.63
C GLU A 101 -7.24 -19.82 6.83
N LYS A 102 -6.84 -21.11 6.81
CA LYS A 102 -5.97 -21.71 7.85
C LYS A 102 -4.59 -21.05 7.92
N LEU A 103 -3.98 -20.76 6.77
CA LEU A 103 -2.65 -20.13 6.69
C LEU A 103 -2.64 -18.71 7.25
N LEU A 104 -3.75 -17.99 7.12
CA LEU A 104 -3.89 -16.60 7.60
C LEU A 104 -4.28 -16.50 9.08
N LYS A 105 -4.83 -17.57 9.66
CA LYS A 105 -5.32 -17.59 11.03
C LYS A 105 -4.22 -17.22 12.04
N LYS A 106 -4.45 -16.16 12.82
CA LYS A 106 -3.52 -15.60 13.83
C LYS A 106 -2.18 -15.13 13.25
N LEU A 107 -2.07 -14.99 11.92
CA LEU A 107 -0.89 -14.41 11.32
C LEU A 107 -0.86 -12.92 11.64
N ALA A 108 0.33 -12.41 11.95
CA ALA A 108 0.56 -10.99 12.16
C ALA A 108 1.78 -10.54 11.37
N VAL A 109 1.65 -9.42 10.65
CA VAL A 109 2.70 -8.90 9.76
C VAL A 109 2.87 -7.40 9.96
N THR A 110 4.04 -6.89 9.61
CA THR A 110 4.29 -5.45 9.52
C THR A 110 4.15 -4.98 8.06
N PRO A 111 4.01 -3.66 7.80
CA PRO A 111 4.02 -3.12 6.44
C PRO A 111 5.28 -3.49 5.64
N GLU A 112 6.43 -3.62 6.30
CA GLU A 112 7.69 -4.01 5.68
C GLU A 112 7.67 -5.48 5.25
N VAL A 113 7.17 -6.37 6.11
CA VAL A 113 6.97 -7.80 5.76
C VAL A 113 5.99 -7.94 4.60
N LEU A 114 4.89 -7.16 4.58
CA LEU A 114 3.93 -7.17 3.47
C LEU A 114 4.58 -6.68 2.17
N THR A 115 5.37 -5.61 2.22
CA THR A 115 6.09 -5.07 1.04
C THR A 115 7.13 -6.07 0.52
N ALA A 116 7.92 -6.66 1.42
CA ALA A 116 8.90 -7.68 1.08
C ALA A 116 8.22 -8.93 0.47
N PHE A 117 7.07 -9.33 1.01
CA PHE A 117 6.26 -10.42 0.46
C PHE A 117 5.81 -10.13 -0.97
N ILE A 118 5.32 -8.91 -1.25
CA ILE A 118 4.93 -8.49 -2.60
C ILE A 118 6.13 -8.52 -3.56
N PHE A 119 7.30 -8.05 -3.12
CA PHE A 119 8.53 -8.08 -3.95
C PHE A 119 8.96 -9.53 -4.25
N MET A 120 8.90 -10.40 -3.23
CA MET A 120 9.19 -11.82 -3.38
C MET A 120 8.20 -12.49 -4.33
N ALA A 121 6.90 -12.19 -4.22
CA ALA A 121 5.86 -12.71 -5.10
C ALA A 121 6.12 -12.35 -6.58
N TYR A 122 6.52 -11.10 -6.85
CA TYR A 122 6.94 -10.69 -8.18
C TYR A 122 8.17 -11.44 -8.67
N HIS A 123 9.26 -11.42 -7.90
CA HIS A 123 10.54 -11.98 -8.35
C HIS A 123 10.51 -13.51 -8.51
N LYS A 124 9.82 -14.23 -7.63
CA LYS A 124 9.82 -15.70 -7.63
C LYS A 124 8.68 -16.31 -8.42
N PHE A 125 7.55 -15.63 -8.50
CA PHE A 125 6.31 -16.19 -9.04
C PHE A 125 5.66 -15.31 -10.12
N GLY A 126 6.27 -14.17 -10.49
CA GLY A 126 5.80 -13.33 -11.58
C GLY A 126 4.57 -12.47 -11.26
N TYR A 127 4.19 -12.33 -9.99
CA TYR A 127 3.02 -11.55 -9.61
C TYR A 127 3.24 -10.04 -9.79
N THR A 128 2.48 -9.41 -10.67
CA THR A 128 2.39 -7.94 -10.78
C THR A 128 1.54 -7.35 -9.67
N LEU A 129 1.67 -6.05 -9.41
CA LEU A 129 0.92 -5.33 -8.37
C LEU A 129 -0.03 -4.31 -8.98
N SER A 130 -1.25 -4.26 -8.45
CA SER A 130 -2.24 -3.22 -8.66
C SER A 130 -2.62 -2.59 -7.33
N GLN A 131 -2.98 -1.30 -7.33
CA GLN A 131 -3.39 -0.58 -6.15
C GLN A 131 -4.58 0.32 -6.43
N HIS A 132 -5.55 0.29 -5.53
CA HIS A 132 -6.74 1.15 -5.57
C HIS A 132 -6.96 1.85 -4.24
N THR A 133 -7.40 3.09 -4.31
CA THR A 133 -7.81 3.87 -3.14
C THR A 133 -9.23 4.36 -3.34
N PHE A 134 -10.10 4.06 -2.36
CA PHE A 134 -11.47 4.53 -2.36
C PHE A 134 -11.75 5.32 -1.09
N ARG A 135 -12.39 6.49 -1.24
CA ARG A 135 -12.77 7.33 -0.10
C ARG A 135 -14.27 7.23 0.11
N PHE A 136 -14.67 6.68 1.25
CA PHE A 136 -16.08 6.58 1.60
C PHE A 136 -16.63 7.98 1.90
N PRO A 137 -17.78 8.35 1.31
CA PRO A 137 -18.47 9.59 1.66
C PRO A 137 -18.87 9.61 3.14
N LYS A 138 -18.79 10.79 3.78
CA LYS A 138 -19.21 11.01 5.18
C LYS A 138 -20.67 10.64 5.49
N ARG A 139 -21.52 10.48 4.46
CA ARG A 139 -22.92 10.03 4.67
C ARG A 139 -23.02 8.59 5.17
N PHE A 140 -21.97 7.78 5.02
CA PHE A 140 -21.95 6.36 5.41
C PHE A 140 -21.23 6.12 6.75
N PHE A 141 -20.44 7.08 7.22
CA PHE A 141 -19.62 6.96 8.42
C PHE A 141 -19.50 8.32 9.11
N GLU A 142 -19.44 8.33 10.44
CA GLU A 142 -19.21 9.56 11.23
C GLU A 142 -17.90 10.26 10.84
N THR A 143 -16.90 9.48 10.41
CA THR A 143 -15.58 9.91 9.92
C THR A 143 -15.40 9.56 8.45
N THR A 144 -14.55 10.30 7.74
CA THR A 144 -14.20 9.90 6.36
C THR A 144 -13.34 8.65 6.44
N LYS A 145 -13.77 7.54 5.85
CA LYS A 145 -12.96 6.31 5.77
C LYS A 145 -12.28 6.19 4.41
N ILE A 146 -11.08 5.64 4.41
CA ILE A 146 -10.31 5.33 3.20
C ILE A 146 -10.10 3.82 3.16
N LEU A 147 -10.47 3.21 2.04
CA LEU A 147 -10.18 1.83 1.69
C LEU A 147 -8.95 1.82 0.79
N HIS A 148 -7.91 1.10 1.21
CA HIS A 148 -6.72 0.86 0.40
C HIS A 148 -6.67 -0.60 0.01
N ILE A 149 -6.50 -0.87 -1.28
CA ILE A 149 -6.48 -2.21 -1.83
C ILE A 149 -5.17 -2.43 -2.57
N LYS A 150 -4.57 -3.60 -2.36
CA LYS A 150 -3.43 -4.11 -3.11
C LYS A 150 -3.78 -5.48 -3.68
N ILE A 151 -3.66 -5.61 -5.00
CA ILE A 151 -3.91 -6.88 -5.69
C ILE A 151 -2.58 -7.32 -6.30
N ILE A 152 -2.11 -8.51 -5.93
CA ILE A 152 -1.03 -9.18 -6.64
C ILE A 152 -1.61 -10.19 -7.62
N ASP A 153 -1.10 -10.23 -8.84
CA ASP A 153 -1.67 -11.05 -9.93
C ASP A 153 -0.59 -11.64 -10.85
N SER A 154 -0.62 -12.97 -11.02
CA SER A 154 0.27 -13.73 -11.92
C SER A 154 -0.38 -14.14 -13.25
N GLY A 155 -1.60 -13.68 -13.52
CA GLY A 155 -2.47 -14.08 -14.64
C GLY A 155 -3.31 -15.31 -14.33
N ALA A 156 -2.71 -16.35 -13.75
CA ALA A 156 -3.43 -17.55 -13.35
C ALA A 156 -4.12 -17.37 -11.99
N HIS A 157 -3.41 -16.78 -11.02
CA HIS A 157 -3.87 -16.61 -9.66
C HIS A 157 -3.73 -15.14 -9.24
N TRP A 158 -4.68 -14.66 -8.44
CA TRP A 158 -4.61 -13.33 -7.85
C TRP A 158 -4.95 -13.38 -6.36
N HIS A 159 -4.34 -12.47 -5.60
CA HIS A 159 -4.60 -12.26 -4.19
C HIS A 159 -4.82 -10.78 -3.92
N CYS A 160 -5.83 -10.47 -3.12
CA CYS A 160 -6.26 -9.12 -2.78
C CYS A 160 -6.14 -8.92 -1.28
N PHE A 161 -5.45 -7.85 -0.90
CA PHE A 161 -5.28 -7.41 0.47
C PHE A 161 -5.85 -6.01 0.60
N PHE A 162 -6.63 -5.74 1.64
CA PHE A 162 -7.19 -4.40 1.81
C PHE A 162 -7.30 -3.98 3.28
N THR A 163 -7.13 -2.68 3.50
CA THR A 163 -7.19 -2.02 4.80
C THR A 163 -8.19 -0.89 4.77
N ILE A 164 -8.81 -0.62 5.92
CA ILE A 164 -9.70 0.53 6.09
C ILE A 164 -9.20 1.35 7.25
N PHE A 165 -8.94 2.63 7.02
CA PHE A 165 -8.50 3.57 8.04
C PHE A 165 -9.26 4.89 7.95
N ASN A 166 -9.27 5.65 9.05
CA ASN A 166 -9.81 7.00 9.08
C ASN A 166 -8.93 7.96 8.26
N SER A 167 -9.53 8.93 7.58
CA SER A 167 -8.77 9.92 6.81
C SER A 167 -7.87 10.77 7.71
N LEU A 168 -6.68 11.13 7.20
CA LEU A 168 -5.71 11.95 7.90
C LEU A 168 -6.29 13.32 8.28
N GLY A 169 -6.21 13.68 9.57
CA GLY A 169 -6.63 14.99 10.10
C GLY A 169 -7.87 14.98 11.00
N GLU A 170 -8.49 13.82 11.22
CA GLU A 170 -9.54 13.61 12.22
C GLU A 170 -8.90 13.09 13.53
N GLU A 171 -9.33 13.59 14.69
CA GLU A 171 -8.73 13.27 16.00
C GLU A 171 -8.84 11.77 16.30
N LYS A 172 -7.72 11.15 16.70
CA LYS A 172 -7.77 9.82 17.28
C LYS A 172 -8.34 9.90 18.69
N THR A 173 -9.36 9.11 19.01
CA THR A 173 -9.88 8.99 20.38
C THR A 173 -9.10 7.92 21.13
N ALA A 174 -9.11 7.93 22.47
CA ALA A 174 -8.41 6.94 23.31
C ALA A 174 -8.87 5.48 23.11
N SER A 175 -9.88 5.24 22.26
CA SER A 175 -10.36 3.93 21.83
C SER A 175 -9.79 3.45 20.48
N ASP A 176 -8.82 4.17 19.91
CA ASP A 176 -8.18 3.85 18.62
C ASP A 176 -6.99 2.88 18.73
N ASP A 177 -6.74 2.28 19.92
CA ASP A 177 -5.86 1.11 20.10
C ASP A 177 -6.49 -0.18 19.53
N LYS A 178 -7.19 -0.07 18.39
CA LYS A 178 -7.70 -1.25 17.69
C LYS A 178 -6.60 -1.80 16.79
N GLU A 179 -6.42 -3.11 16.89
CA GLU A 179 -5.65 -3.87 15.90
C GLU A 179 -6.11 -3.47 14.49
N GLU A 180 -5.17 -2.98 13.68
CA GLU A 180 -5.42 -2.77 12.27
C GLU A 180 -5.46 -4.14 11.59
N TYR A 181 -6.50 -4.39 10.79
CA TYR A 181 -6.66 -5.64 10.08
C TYR A 181 -6.38 -5.45 8.60
N LEU A 182 -5.59 -6.38 8.05
CA LEU A 182 -5.44 -6.58 6.61
C LEU A 182 -6.39 -7.69 6.19
N TYR A 183 -7.52 -7.34 5.59
CA TYR A 183 -8.47 -8.31 5.08
C TYR A 183 -7.95 -8.93 3.79
N TYR A 184 -8.35 -10.17 3.54
CA TYR A 184 -7.86 -10.98 2.44
C TYR A 184 -8.98 -11.61 1.61
N MET A 185 -8.73 -11.69 0.31
CA MET A 185 -9.53 -12.41 -0.68
C MET A 185 -8.62 -12.90 -1.82
N SER A 186 -9.01 -13.95 -2.54
CA SER A 186 -8.24 -14.44 -3.70
C SER A 186 -9.14 -15.07 -4.76
N PHE A 187 -8.53 -15.52 -5.85
CA PHE A 187 -9.19 -16.25 -6.94
C PHE A 187 -10.00 -17.47 -6.47
N THR A 188 -9.64 -18.09 -5.34
CA THR A 188 -10.35 -19.28 -4.80
C THR A 188 -11.72 -18.95 -4.21
N PHE A 189 -12.06 -17.66 -4.10
CA PHE A 189 -13.33 -17.18 -3.58
C PHE A 189 -14.44 -17.19 -4.65
N GLY A 190 -14.12 -17.57 -5.89
CA GLY A 190 -15.10 -17.68 -6.98
C GLY A 190 -15.64 -16.36 -7.51
N ILE A 191 -14.96 -15.25 -7.22
CA ILE A 191 -15.29 -13.91 -7.72
C ILE A 191 -14.22 -13.51 -8.74
N ASP A 192 -14.60 -12.85 -9.83
CA ASP A 192 -13.62 -12.35 -10.78
C ASP A 192 -12.88 -11.11 -10.24
N ARG A 193 -11.62 -10.95 -10.63
CA ARG A 193 -10.81 -9.79 -10.23
C ARG A 193 -11.42 -8.47 -10.72
N THR A 194 -11.86 -8.42 -11.98
CA THR A 194 -12.46 -7.21 -12.56
C THR A 194 -13.76 -6.85 -11.85
N GLU A 195 -14.53 -7.86 -11.45
CA GLU A 195 -15.73 -7.68 -10.64
C GLU A 195 -15.41 -7.01 -9.29
N ILE A 196 -14.36 -7.46 -8.58
CA ILE A 196 -13.92 -6.83 -7.32
C ILE A 196 -13.55 -5.36 -7.54
N VAL A 197 -12.72 -5.08 -8.54
CA VAL A 197 -12.29 -3.71 -8.87
C VAL A 197 -13.50 -2.84 -9.24
N ASN A 198 -14.46 -3.37 -9.99
CA ASN A 198 -15.67 -2.66 -10.39
C ASN A 198 -16.60 -2.39 -9.20
N GLN A 199 -16.82 -3.36 -8.32
CA GLN A 199 -17.64 -3.19 -7.11
C GLN A 199 -17.04 -2.15 -6.15
N ILE A 200 -15.71 -2.13 -6.02
CA ILE A 200 -15.00 -1.13 -5.23
C ILE A 200 -15.22 0.28 -5.82
N LYS A 201 -15.14 0.41 -7.15
CA LYS A 201 -15.26 1.71 -7.85
C LYS A 201 -16.68 2.22 -7.96
N SER A 202 -17.67 1.33 -8.08
CA SER A 202 -19.02 1.70 -8.53
C SER A 202 -19.95 2.19 -7.43
N ASN A 203 -19.85 1.72 -6.19
CA ASN A 203 -20.69 2.27 -5.09
C ASN A 203 -20.27 1.84 -3.67
N GLY A 204 -18.98 1.75 -3.38
CA GLY A 204 -18.51 1.53 -2.01
C GLY A 204 -19.04 0.23 -1.42
N PHE A 205 -18.72 -0.90 -2.06
CA PHE A 205 -18.54 -2.21 -1.44
C PHE A 205 -19.41 -2.46 -0.17
N GLU A 206 -20.63 -3.01 -0.33
CA GLU A 206 -21.37 -3.64 0.78
C GLU A 206 -20.74 -4.98 1.17
N LEU A 207 -19.41 -5.03 1.26
CA LEU A 207 -18.76 -6.28 1.55
C LEU A 207 -18.83 -6.53 3.04
N LYS A 208 -19.47 -7.64 3.43
CA LYS A 208 -19.51 -8.09 4.82
C LYS A 208 -18.11 -8.52 5.25
N LEU A 209 -17.29 -7.55 5.64
CA LEU A 209 -15.90 -7.72 6.08
C LEU A 209 -15.78 -8.70 7.25
N SER A 210 -16.84 -8.82 8.05
CA SER A 210 -16.94 -9.75 9.18
C SER A 210 -16.75 -11.22 8.81
N HIS A 211 -16.90 -11.59 7.55
CA HIS A 211 -16.76 -12.98 7.09
C HIS A 211 -15.49 -13.24 6.31
N LEU A 212 -14.67 -12.21 6.07
CA LEU A 212 -13.41 -12.40 5.37
C LEU A 212 -12.29 -12.78 6.34
N PRO A 213 -11.37 -13.65 5.90
CA PRO A 213 -10.13 -13.86 6.63
C PRO A 213 -9.33 -12.55 6.68
N TYR A 214 -8.57 -12.40 7.75
CA TYR A 214 -7.75 -11.23 7.98
C TYR A 214 -6.42 -11.62 8.64
N ILE A 215 -5.45 -10.72 8.50
CA ILE A 215 -4.14 -10.76 9.15
C ILE A 215 -4.06 -9.55 10.08
N THR A 216 -3.50 -9.72 11.27
CA THR A 216 -3.24 -8.58 12.17
C THR A 216 -2.07 -7.75 11.62
N LEU A 217 -2.27 -6.45 11.43
CA LEU A 217 -1.20 -5.51 11.11
C LEU A 217 -0.59 -4.98 12.41
N LYS A 218 0.69 -5.27 12.61
CA LYS A 218 1.43 -4.74 13.74
C LYS A 218 1.91 -3.33 13.43
N HIS A 219 1.68 -2.42 14.38
CA HIS A 219 2.34 -1.12 14.37
C HIS A 219 3.85 -1.29 14.57
N TYR A 220 4.61 -0.49 13.84
CA TYR A 220 6.06 -0.37 13.97
C TYR A 220 6.41 1.06 14.36
N GLU A 221 7.37 1.25 15.28
CA GLU A 221 7.74 2.55 15.83
C GLU A 221 8.45 3.49 14.81
N HIS A 222 8.63 3.07 13.55
CA HIS A 222 9.50 3.75 12.58
C HIS A 222 8.94 3.98 11.16
N SER A 223 7.63 4.09 10.93
CA SER A 223 7.17 4.47 9.58
C SER A 223 5.76 5.07 9.47
N TYR A 224 5.61 6.34 9.86
CA TYR A 224 4.71 7.27 9.13
C TYR A 224 5.46 8.10 8.07
N GLN A 225 6.77 7.88 7.88
CA GLN A 225 7.58 8.68 6.96
C GLN A 225 7.84 8.00 5.59
N MET A 226 7.62 6.69 5.48
CA MET A 226 8.06 5.91 4.30
C MET A 226 6.93 5.46 3.36
N PHE A 227 5.67 5.70 3.71
CA PHE A 227 4.52 5.51 2.82
C PHE A 227 3.76 6.80 2.57
#